data_AF-A0A1X7UI39-F1
#
_entry.id   AF-A0A1X7UI39-F1
#
_cell.length_a   1.000
_cell.length_b   1.000
_cell.length_c   1.000
_cell.angle_alpha   90.00
_cell.angle_beta   90.00
_cell.angle_gamma   90.00
#
_symmetry.space_group_name_H-M   'P 1'
#
loop_
_entity.id
_entity.type
_entity.pdbx_description
1 polymer ?
#
loop_
_entity_poly.entity_id
_entity_poly.type
_entity_poly.pdbx_seq_one_letter_code
_entity_poly.pdbx_strand_id
1 'polypeptide(L)'
;CQLSNLSWNQFVSSDGIKPNGRYGHTAFVHENRLYVQGGQNSEVLFNDLWMVDIILPEVNFSPTVAPKRDYDTALPIPAPRKKTTSSNSY
;
A
#
# COMPACT_ATOMS: atom_id res chain seq x y z
N CYS A 1 19.81 -3.55 -18.08
CA CYS A 1 18.34 -3.52 -18.10
C CYS A 1 17.91 -2.51 -19.16
N GLN A 2 17.55 -2.94 -20.38
CA GLN A 2 17.07 -2.01 -21.41
C GLN A 2 15.60 -1.65 -21.12
N LEU A 3 15.35 -0.39 -20.77
CA LEU A 3 14.02 0.20 -20.63
C LEU A 3 13.52 0.68 -22.01
N SER A 4 13.61 -0.16 -23.04
CA SER A 4 13.39 0.27 -24.42
C SER A 4 11.93 0.48 -24.78
N ASN A 5 10.97 0.02 -23.96
CA ASN A 5 9.54 0.23 -24.16
C ASN A 5 8.82 0.39 -22.81
N LEU A 6 8.68 1.64 -22.36
CA LEU A 6 7.86 1.99 -21.21
C LEU A 6 6.46 2.37 -21.71
N SER A 7 5.50 1.46 -21.58
CA SER A 7 4.09 1.72 -21.86
C SER A 7 3.24 1.51 -20.62
N TRP A 8 2.23 2.35 -20.46
CA TRP A 8 1.19 2.16 -19.46
C TRP A 8 0.14 1.23 -20.03
N ASN A 9 -0.18 0.16 -19.29
CA ASN A 9 -1.26 -0.75 -19.62
C ASN A 9 -2.26 -0.74 -18.46
N GLN A 10 -3.55 -0.71 -18.80
CA GLN A 10 -4.61 -0.84 -17.81
C GLN A 10 -4.96 -2.33 -17.66
N PHE A 11 -4.94 -2.81 -16.41
CA PHE A 11 -5.46 -4.13 -16.09
C PHE A 11 -6.99 -4.08 -16.00
N VAL A 12 -7.65 -5.08 -16.59
CA VAL A 12 -9.10 -5.27 -16.54
C VAL A 12 -9.35 -6.56 -15.76
N SER A 13 -10.13 -6.48 -14.67
CA SER A 13 -10.52 -7.68 -13.92
C SER A 13 -11.47 -8.51 -14.76
N SER A 14 -11.24 -9.81 -14.90
CA SER A 14 -12.10 -10.67 -15.74
C SER A 14 -13.49 -10.89 -15.13
N ASP A 15 -13.59 -10.87 -13.80
CA ASP A 15 -14.82 -10.97 -13.03
C ASP A 15 -15.50 -9.61 -12.74
N GLY A 16 -14.87 -8.50 -13.13
CA GLY A 16 -15.30 -7.14 -12.83
C GLY A 16 -15.12 -6.69 -11.36
N ILE A 17 -14.61 -7.56 -10.49
CA ILE A 17 -14.36 -7.25 -9.08
C ILE A 17 -13.06 -6.44 -8.98
N LYS A 18 -13.09 -5.30 -8.28
CA LYS A 18 -11.91 -4.45 -8.08
C LYS A 18 -12.10 -3.50 -6.90
N PRO A 19 -11.01 -2.99 -6.29
CA PRO A 19 -11.13 -1.91 -5.32
C PRO A 19 -11.83 -0.69 -5.92
N ASN A 20 -12.70 -0.06 -5.14
CA ASN A 20 -13.22 1.26 -5.46
C ASN A 20 -12.08 2.28 -5.64
N GLY A 21 -12.32 3.28 -6.49
CA GLY A 21 -11.39 4.39 -6.70
C GLY A 21 -11.06 5.07 -5.37
N ARG A 22 -9.77 5.23 -5.10
CA ARG A 22 -9.24 5.66 -3.79
C ARG A 22 -7.92 6.41 -3.95
N TYR A 23 -7.68 7.39 -3.09
CA TYR A 23 -6.43 8.13 -2.96
C TYR A 23 -5.85 7.99 -1.54
N GLY A 24 -4.58 8.33 -1.37
CA GLY A 24 -3.89 8.20 -0.07
C GLY A 24 -3.74 6.76 0.44
N HIS A 25 -3.89 5.75 -0.42
CA HIS A 25 -3.69 4.35 -0.06
C HIS A 25 -2.20 4.00 0.00
N THR A 26 -1.87 2.91 0.70
CA THR A 26 -0.51 2.31 0.67
C THR A 26 -0.50 1.14 -0.31
N ALA A 27 0.54 1.01 -1.13
CA ALA A 27 0.71 -0.12 -2.04
C ALA A 27 2.13 -0.70 -1.96
N PHE A 28 2.24 -2.03 -2.03
CA PHE A 28 3.52 -2.74 -2.01
C PHE A 28 3.45 -4.04 -2.80
N VAL A 29 4.61 -4.52 -3.26
CA VAL A 29 4.74 -5.79 -3.98
C VAL A 29 5.47 -6.81 -3.11
N HIS A 30 4.93 -8.02 -3.01
CA HIS A 30 5.56 -9.14 -2.33
C HIS A 30 5.21 -10.45 -3.07
N GLU A 31 6.20 -11.32 -3.31
CA GLU A 31 6.00 -12.63 -3.97
C GLU A 31 5.09 -12.57 -5.21
N ASN A 32 5.40 -11.67 -6.15
CA ASN A 32 4.64 -11.51 -7.41
C ASN A 32 3.17 -11.11 -7.23
N ARG A 33 2.82 -10.52 -6.08
CA ARG A 33 1.52 -9.95 -5.79
C ARG A 33 1.64 -8.48 -5.46
N LEU A 34 0.72 -7.69 -6.00
CA LEU A 34 0.53 -6.30 -5.61
C LEU A 34 -0.57 -6.21 -4.56
N TYR A 35 -0.26 -5.51 -3.47
CA TYR A 35 -1.17 -5.26 -2.37
C TYR A 35 -1.54 -3.78 -2.31
N VAL A 36 -2.81 -3.49 -2.00
CA VAL A 36 -3.34 -2.13 -1.80
C VAL A 36 -4.10 -2.07 -0.49
N GLN A 37 -3.61 -1.28 0.47
CA GLN A 37 -4.19 -1.14 1.81
C GLN A 37 -4.84 0.24 2.00
N GLY A 38 -6.11 0.23 2.41
CA GLY A 38 -6.85 1.40 2.86
C GLY A 38 -6.96 2.52 1.83
N GLY A 39 -6.79 3.76 2.28
CA GLY A 39 -7.01 4.98 1.49
C GLY A 39 -8.42 5.53 1.67
N GLN A 40 -8.80 6.52 0.88
CA GLN A 40 -10.13 7.13 0.96
C GLN A 40 -10.61 7.64 -0.40
N ASN A 41 -11.90 7.92 -0.52
CA ASN A 41 -12.45 8.73 -1.59
C ASN A 41 -13.18 9.95 -1.00
N SER A 42 -14.13 10.56 -1.72
CA SER A 42 -14.92 11.69 -1.22
C SER A 42 -15.92 11.31 -0.12
N GLU A 43 -16.22 10.02 0.04
CA GLU A 43 -17.34 9.52 0.86
C GLU A 43 -16.90 8.53 1.94
N VAL A 44 -15.87 7.74 1.68
CA VAL A 44 -15.50 6.56 2.48
C VAL A 44 -14.00 6.57 2.79
N LEU A 45 -13.67 6.32 4.05
CA LEU A 45 -12.34 5.93 4.50
C LEU A 45 -12.25 4.40 4.50
N PHE A 46 -11.38 3.85 3.66
CA PHE A 46 -11.21 2.41 3.50
C PHE A 46 -10.19 1.86 4.49
N ASN A 47 -10.48 0.68 5.05
CA ASN A 47 -9.56 -0.10 5.89
C ASN A 47 -9.47 -1.57 5.41
N ASP A 48 -9.80 -1.79 4.14
CA ASP A 48 -9.67 -3.07 3.44
C ASP A 48 -8.23 -3.26 2.91
N LEU A 49 -7.90 -4.50 2.59
CA LEU A 49 -6.69 -4.87 1.87
C LEU A 49 -7.11 -5.57 0.59
N TRP A 50 -6.49 -5.20 -0.53
CA TRP A 50 -6.69 -5.83 -1.83
C TRP A 50 -5.41 -6.46 -2.30
N MET A 51 -5.53 -7.58 -3.01
CA MET A 51 -4.42 -8.29 -3.62
C MET A 51 -4.72 -8.61 -5.08
N VAL A 52 -3.70 -8.51 -5.93
CA VAL A 52 -3.71 -9.00 -7.31
C VAL A 52 -2.40 -9.71 -7.65
N ASP A 53 -2.49 -10.89 -8.25
CA ASP A 53 -1.33 -11.60 -8.80
C ASP A 53 -0.89 -10.93 -10.11
N ILE A 54 0.33 -10.37 -10.14
CA ILE A 54 0.82 -9.57 -11.29
C ILE A 54 1.56 -10.39 -12.36
N ILE A 55 1.63 -11.72 -12.17
CA ILE A 55 2.24 -12.66 -13.11
C ILE A 55 1.21 -13.49 -13.88
N LEU A 56 -0.06 -13.45 -13.45
CA LEU A 56 -1.12 -14.18 -14.13
C LEU A 56 -1.55 -13.43 -15.41
N PRO A 57 -1.88 -14.15 -16.48
CA PRO A 57 -2.40 -13.55 -17.70
C PRO A 57 -3.79 -12.93 -17.49
N GLU A 58 -4.56 -13.50 -16.56
CA GLU A 58 -5.83 -12.96 -16.11
C GLU A 58 -5.67 -12.26 -14.76
N VAL A 59 -6.18 -11.03 -14.69
CA VAL A 59 -6.17 -10.25 -13.46
C VAL A 59 -7.46 -10.47 -12.70
N ASN A 60 -7.32 -10.90 -11.45
CA ASN A 60 -8.42 -11.03 -10.50
C ASN A 60 -8.04 -10.34 -9.19
N PHE A 61 -8.86 -9.39 -8.75
CA PHE A 61 -8.68 -8.75 -7.46
C PHE A 61 -9.40 -9.54 -6.38
N SER A 62 -8.73 -9.75 -5.25
CA SER A 62 -9.35 -10.38 -4.08
C SER A 62 -9.29 -9.46 -2.86
N PRO A 63 -10.41 -9.28 -2.13
CA PRO A 63 -10.36 -8.69 -0.81
C PRO A 63 -9.60 -9.65 0.11
N THR A 64 -8.54 -9.15 0.72
CA THR A 64 -7.74 -9.88 1.71
C THR A 64 -8.01 -9.29 3.08
N VAL A 65 -7.96 -10.11 4.13
CA VAL A 65 -7.97 -9.58 5.50
C VAL A 65 -6.65 -8.84 5.69
N ALA A 66 -6.72 -7.51 5.86
CA ALA A 66 -5.55 -6.74 6.26
C ALA A 66 -4.97 -7.40 7.52
N PRO A 67 -3.65 -7.70 7.58
CA PRO A 67 -3.06 -8.12 8.83
C PRO A 67 -3.43 -7.05 9.85
N LYS A 68 -4.12 -7.46 10.94
CA LYS A 68 -4.43 -6.54 12.02
C LYS A 68 -3.10 -5.92 12.44
N ARG A 69 -3.02 -4.60 12.46
CA ARG A 69 -1.90 -3.95 13.13
C ARG A 69 -2.06 -4.32 14.60
N ASP A 70 -1.24 -5.27 15.05
CA ASP A 70 -1.13 -5.59 16.47
C ASP A 70 -0.41 -4.44 17.15
N TYR A 71 -1.13 -3.34 17.40
CA TYR A 71 -0.63 -2.21 18.16
C TYR A 71 -0.24 -2.63 19.59
N ASP A 72 -0.79 -3.74 20.09
CA ASP A 72 -0.50 -4.31 21.41
C ASP A 72 0.92 -4.91 21.52
N THR A 73 1.54 -5.31 20.40
CA THR A 73 2.93 -5.82 20.36
C THR A 73 3.92 -4.82 19.75
N ALA A 74 3.44 -3.68 19.25
CA ALA A 74 4.33 -2.60 18.85
C ALA A 74 5.09 -2.14 20.09
N LEU A 75 6.42 -2.26 20.04
CA LEU A 75 7.27 -1.66 21.07
C LEU A 75 6.85 -0.19 21.23
N PRO A 76 6.78 0.34 22.48
CA PRO A 76 6.49 1.75 22.71
C PRO A 76 7.37 2.58 21.77
N ILE A 77 6.77 3.53 21.04
CA ILE A 77 7.52 4.43 20.16
C ILE A 77 8.74 4.92 20.95
N PRO A 78 9.98 4.60 20.52
CA PRO A 78 11.16 5.07 21.22
C PRO A 78 11.03 6.58 21.35
N ALA A 79 11.12 7.09 22.58
CA ALA A 79 10.93 8.50 22.87
C ALA A 79 11.66 9.36 21.81
N PRO A 80 11.05 10.44 21.30
CA PRO A 80 11.70 11.29 20.30
C PRO A 80 13.12 11.60 20.75
N ARG A 81 14.11 11.26 19.91
CA ARG A 81 15.52 11.58 20.20
C ARG A 81 15.57 13.08 20.48
N LYS A 82 15.90 13.47 21.72
CA LYS A 82 16.04 14.88 22.11
C LYS A 82 16.98 15.52 21.09
N LYS A 83 16.50 16.53 20.36
CA LYS A 83 17.37 17.35 19.52
C LYS A 83 18.35 18.02 20.48
N THR A 84 19.59 17.57 20.51
CA THR A 84 20.67 18.30 21.17
C THR A 84 20.90 19.56 20.36
N THR A 85 20.27 20.66 20.73
CA THR A 85 20.70 21.99 20.32
C THR A 85 22.01 22.28 21.05
N SER A 86 23.14 22.06 20.38
CA SER A 86 24.40 22.68 20.78
C SER A 86 24.26 24.17 20.49
N SER A 87 23.98 24.98 21.50
CA SER A 87 24.18 26.42 21.41
C SER A 87 25.69 26.67 21.34
N ASN A 88 26.20 26.91 20.14
CA ASN A 88 27.50 27.58 19.99
C ASN A 88 27.28 29.06 20.31
N SER A 89 27.67 29.47 21.52
CA SER A 89 27.91 30.86 21.84
C SER A 89 29.22 31.31 21.20
N TYR A 90 29.16 32.36 20.38
CA TYR A 90 30.32 33.16 20.00
C TYR A 90 30.70 34.11 21.13
#